data_AF-A0A7K2VPH0-F1
#
_entry.id   AF-A0A7K2VPH0-F1
#
_cell.length_a   1.000
_cell.length_b   1.000
_cell.length_c   1.000
_cell.angle_alpha   90.00
_cell.angle_beta   90.00
_cell.angle_gamma   90.00
#
_symmetry.space_group_name_H-M   'P 1'
#
loop_
_entity.id
_entity.type
_entity.pdbx_description
1 polymer ?
#
loop_
_entity_poly.entity_id
_entity_poly.type
_entity_poly.pdbx_seq_one_letter_code
_entity_poly.pdbx_strand_id
1 'polypeptide(L)' 'MDDESHADHGDHLTAFRDLNPFLLNILTADSKARAAEVFQWYEITEVEFVKYFPEYAKRVQGLPGDTP' A
#
# COMPACT_ATOMS: atom_id res chain seq x y z
N MET A 1 10.93 -19.70 -36.07
CA MET A 1 10.91 -20.22 -34.70
C MET A 1 10.10 -19.24 -33.91
N ASP A 2 8.96 -19.74 -33.49
CA ASP A 2 7.77 -19.07 -33.04
C ASP A 2 7.88 -18.64 -31.58
N ASP A 3 7.41 -17.43 -31.30
CA ASP A 3 6.57 -17.05 -30.16
C ASP A 3 6.80 -17.78 -28.81
N GLU A 4 7.74 -17.28 -27.98
CA GLU A 4 7.63 -17.45 -26.53
C GLU A 4 6.78 -16.30 -25.97
N SER A 5 5.47 -16.46 -26.16
CA SER A 5 4.42 -15.69 -25.51
C SER A 5 4.51 -15.76 -23.98
N HIS A 6 4.64 -14.58 -23.37
CA HIS A 6 3.90 -14.18 -22.16
C HIS A 6 3.94 -15.18 -20.97
N ALA A 7 5.13 -15.48 -20.45
CA ALA A 7 5.23 -15.92 -19.07
C ALA A 7 5.43 -14.71 -18.15
N ASP A 8 4.65 -14.64 -17.07
CA ASP A 8 4.91 -13.84 -15.86
C ASP A 8 4.32 -12.41 -15.72
N HIS A 9 3.11 -12.16 -16.22
CA HIS A 9 2.32 -10.99 -15.78
C HIS A 9 1.13 -11.34 -14.87
N GLY A 10 0.90 -12.64 -14.61
CA GLY A 10 -0.21 -13.10 -13.76
C GLY A 10 0.04 -12.90 -12.26
N ASP A 11 1.29 -13.03 -11.80
CA ASP A 11 1.63 -12.92 -10.38
C ASP A 11 1.56 -11.47 -9.88
N HIS A 12 2.02 -10.52 -10.69
CA HIS A 12 1.93 -9.09 -10.36
C HIS A 12 0.49 -8.60 -10.29
N LEU A 13 -0.39 -9.00 -11.21
CA LEU A 13 -1.80 -8.57 -11.21
C LEU A 13 -2.58 -9.09 -9.98
N THR A 14 -2.20 -10.25 -9.45
CA THR A 14 -2.80 -10.80 -8.23
C THR A 14 -2.35 -10.03 -7.00
N ALA A 15 -1.06 -9.68 -6.91
CA ALA A 15 -0.54 -8.77 -5.88
C ALA A 15 -1.15 -7.36 -5.97
N PHE A 16 -1.39 -6.84 -7.18
CA PHE A 16 -2.08 -5.55 -7.39
C PHE A 16 -3.56 -5.59 -6.93
N ARG A 17 -4.20 -6.76 -6.94
CA ARG A 17 -5.59 -6.91 -6.51
C ARG A 17 -5.76 -6.75 -5.01
N ASP A 18 -4.82 -7.27 -4.22
CA ASP A 18 -4.79 -7.10 -2.76
C ASP A 18 -4.22 -5.74 -2.34
N LEU A 19 -3.43 -5.09 -3.21
CA LEU A 19 -2.98 -3.71 -3.03
C LEU A 19 -4.11 -2.68 -3.16
N ASN A 20 -5.14 -2.95 -3.97
CA ASN A 20 -6.27 -2.03 -4.13
C ASN A 20 -7.02 -1.74 -2.81
N PRO A 21 -7.47 -2.74 -2.03
CA PRO A 21 -8.13 -2.46 -0.76
C PRO A 21 -7.16 -1.87 0.29
N PHE A 22 -5.89 -2.27 0.29
CA PHE A 22 -4.87 -1.65 1.16
C PHE A 22 -4.73 -0.14 0.88
N LEU A 23 -4.46 0.24 -0.36
CA LEU A 23 -4.26 1.63 -0.74
C LEU A 23 -5.53 2.47 -0.57
N LEU A 24 -6.71 1.89 -0.82
CA LEU A 24 -7.98 2.56 -0.56
C LEU A 24 -8.15 2.87 0.94
N ASN A 25 -7.88 1.90 1.81
CA ASN A 25 -7.94 2.09 3.26
C ASN A 25 -6.96 3.17 3.74
N ILE A 26 -5.73 3.19 3.20
CA ILE A 26 -4.74 4.24 3.48
C ILE A 26 -5.21 5.62 2.98
N LEU A 27 -5.84 5.70 1.80
CA LEU A 27 -6.35 6.95 1.27
C LEU A 27 -7.52 7.51 2.11
N THR A 28 -8.33 6.63 2.69
CA THR A 28 -9.43 6.98 3.60
C THR A 28 -9.00 7.22 5.03
N ALA A 29 -7.75 6.91 5.40
CA ALA A 29 -7.23 7.21 6.73
C ALA A 29 -7.20 8.72 6.94
N ASP A 30 -7.85 9.17 8.00
CA ASP A 30 -7.96 10.56 8.43
C ASP A 30 -6.98 10.93 9.55
N SER A 31 -6.35 9.93 10.18
CA SER A 31 -5.29 10.11 11.16
C SER A 31 -4.10 9.18 10.93
N LYS A 32 -2.95 9.52 11.53
CA LYS A 32 -1.78 8.64 11.55
C LYS A 32 -2.06 7.32 12.29
N ALA A 33 -2.89 7.33 13.33
CA ALA A 33 -3.27 6.11 14.02
C ALA A 33 -4.09 5.19 13.10
N ARG A 34 -5.04 5.75 12.34
CA ARG A 34 -5.82 4.97 11.39
C ARG A 34 -4.94 4.36 10.28
N ALA A 35 -3.96 5.11 9.78
CA ALA A 35 -2.99 4.57 8.82
C ALA A 35 -2.14 3.44 9.45
N ALA A 36 -1.72 3.57 10.71
CA ALA A 36 -0.98 2.54 11.44
C ALA A 36 -1.80 1.26 11.65
N GLU A 37 -3.10 1.36 11.93
CA GLU A 37 -4.00 0.19 12.00
C GLU A 37 -4.07 -0.56 10.67
N VAL A 38 -4.14 0.17 9.55
CA VAL A 38 -4.14 -0.43 8.21
C VAL A 38 -2.80 -1.12 7.94
N PHE A 39 -1.67 -0.54 8.34
CA PHE A 39 -0.37 -1.21 8.24
C PHE A 39 -0.34 -2.53 9.00
N GLN A 40 -0.90 -2.58 10.21
CA GLN A 40 -0.98 -3.80 11.01
C GLN A 40 -1.89 -4.86 10.38
N TRP A 41 -3.05 -4.48 9.85
CA TRP A 41 -3.99 -5.43 9.22
C TRP A 41 -3.43 -6.12 7.98
N TYR A 42 -2.55 -5.43 7.25
CA TYR A 42 -1.91 -5.96 6.05
C TYR A 42 -0.50 -6.47 6.31
N GLU A 43 -0.05 -6.47 7.56
CA GLU A 43 1.30 -6.89 7.99
C GLU A 43 2.43 -6.16 7.23
N ILE A 44 2.20 -4.90 6.85
CA ILE A 44 3.17 -4.04 6.14
C ILE A 44 3.85 -3.12 7.13
N THR A 45 5.17 -3.05 7.13
CA THR A 45 5.88 -2.06 7.95
C THR A 45 5.86 -0.67 7.31
N GLU A 46 5.98 0.38 8.12
CA GLU A 46 6.09 1.76 7.60
C GLU A 46 7.29 1.91 6.65
N VAL A 47 8.41 1.21 6.91
CA VAL A 47 9.60 1.24 6.05
C VAL A 47 9.30 0.66 4.67
N GLU A 48 8.61 -0.48 4.61
CA GLU A 48 8.19 -1.09 3.34
C GLU A 48 7.19 -0.19 2.62
N PHE A 49 6.25 0.38 3.36
CA PHE A 49 5.28 1.30 2.79
C PHE A 49 5.95 2.54 2.18
N VAL A 50 6.90 3.17 2.88
CA VAL A 50 7.66 4.32 2.36
C VAL A 50 8.47 3.93 1.13
N LYS A 51 9.06 2.73 1.11
CA LYS A 51 9.86 2.23 -0.01
C LYS A 51 9.03 1.98 -1.26
N TYR A 52 7.87 1.33 -1.12
CA TYR A 52 7.03 0.92 -2.27
C TYR A 52 5.99 1.98 -2.65
N PHE A 53 5.57 2.84 -1.72
CA PHE A 53 4.50 3.82 -1.88
C PHE A 53 4.88 5.23 -1.38
N PRO A 54 6.00 5.82 -1.87
CA PRO A 54 6.53 7.08 -1.34
C PRO A 54 5.54 8.25 -1.45
N GLU A 55 4.71 8.30 -2.49
CA GLU A 55 3.72 9.36 -2.67
C GLU A 55 2.58 9.28 -1.64
N TYR A 56 2.18 8.06 -1.26
CA TYR A 56 1.18 7.86 -0.21
C TYR A 56 1.77 8.05 1.18
N ALA A 57 3.04 7.71 1.38
CA ALA A 57 3.76 7.99 2.63
C ALA A 57 3.77 9.48 2.97
N LYS A 58 4.01 10.36 1.99
CA LYS A 58 3.92 11.82 2.18
C LYS A 58 2.53 12.26 2.67
N ARG A 59 1.47 11.67 2.11
CA ARG A 59 0.09 11.94 2.54
C ARG A 59 -0.12 11.52 4.00
N VAL A 60 0.26 10.28 4.35
CA VAL A 60 0.14 9.75 5.72
C VAL A 60 0.94 10.60 6.71
N GLN A 61 2.12 11.08 6.34
CA GLN A 61 2.92 12.00 7.18
C GLN A 61 2.22 13.34 7.45
N GLY A 62 1.40 13.81 6.51
CA GLY A 62 0.61 15.03 6.63
C GLY A 62 -0.74 14.88 7.35
N LEU A 63 -1.16 13.64 7.67
CA LEU A 63 -2.35 13.41 8.49
C LEU A 63 -2.13 13.95 9.91
N PRO A 64 -3.19 14.40 10.61
CA PRO A 64 -3.08 14.72 12.02
C PRO A 64 -2.50 13.51 12.76
N GLY A 65 -1.46 13.77 13.56
CA GLY A 65 -1.05 12.81 14.58
C GLY A 65 -2.18 12.72 15.60
N ASP A 66 -2.41 11.53 16.14
CA ASP A 66 -3.20 11.35 17.36
C ASP A 66 -2.48 12.11 18.48
N THR A 67 -2.72 13.41 18.53
CA THR A 67 -2.53 14.23 19.71
C THR A 67 -3.85 14.12 20.47
N PRO A 68 -3.87 13.46 21.64
CA PRO A 68 -4.94 13.71 22.60
C PRO A 68 -4.99 15.20 22.99
#